data_AF-A0A6N9J3W2-F1
#
_entry.id   AF-A0A6N9J3W2-F1
#
_cell.length_a   1.000
_cell.length_b   1.000
_cell.length_c   1.000
_cell.angle_alpha   90.00
_cell.angle_beta   90.00
_cell.angle_gamma   90.00
#
_symmetry.space_group_name_H-M   'P 1'
#
loop_
_entity.id
_entity.type
_entity.pdbx_description
1 polymer ?
#
loop_
_entity_poly.entity_id
_entity_poly.type
_entity_poly.pdbx_seq_one_letter_code
_entity_poly.pdbx_strand_id
1 'polypeptide(L)'
;MSDETILIHLQAQDYTIPWANDAFKNRFGPIEGRKCFEILHDRNSPCAKCPTFLAFSNHQPVIREWVLSEEETYMTVVEPLPNEVPLLIEHMIEY
;
A
#
# COMPACT_ATOMS: atom_id res chain seq x y z
N MET A 1 10.83 -23.73 3.27
CA MET A 1 9.77 -22.86 2.77
C MET A 1 9.79 -21.67 3.71
N SER A 2 10.43 -20.58 3.31
CA SER A 2 10.33 -19.32 4.06
C SER A 2 8.86 -18.93 4.05
N ASP A 3 8.27 -18.67 5.21
CA ASP A 3 6.95 -18.03 5.28
C ASP A 3 7.10 -16.67 4.61
N GLU A 4 6.63 -16.54 3.37
CA GLU A 4 6.55 -15.24 2.68
C GLU A 4 5.68 -14.32 3.54
N THR A 5 6.30 -13.27 4.09
CA THR A 5 5.61 -12.31 4.93
C THR A 5 4.81 -11.37 4.03
N ILE A 6 3.48 -11.49 4.05
CA ILE A 6 2.61 -10.61 3.28
C ILE A 6 2.25 -9.39 4.13
N LEU A 7 2.64 -8.22 3.64
CA LEU A 7 2.28 -6.93 4.24
C LEU A 7 0.94 -6.50 3.64
N ILE A 8 -0.02 -6.11 4.46
CA ILE A 8 -1.36 -5.73 4.00
C ILE A 8 -1.75 -4.40 4.62
N HIS A 9 -2.24 -3.48 3.79
CA HIS A 9 -2.88 -2.27 4.29
C HIS A 9 -4.11 -1.89 3.46
N LEU A 10 -5.05 -1.19 4.10
CA LEU A 10 -6.12 -0.49 3.43
C LEU A 10 -5.69 0.96 3.20
N GLN A 11 -5.96 1.51 2.02
CA GLN A 11 -5.67 2.91 1.70
C GLN A 11 -6.94 3.65 1.28
N ALA A 12 -7.17 4.82 1.88
CA ALA A 12 -8.26 5.72 1.51
C ALA A 12 -7.85 6.75 0.44
N GLN A 13 -8.85 7.36 -0.22
CA GLN A 13 -8.66 8.41 -1.21
C GLN A 13 -8.01 9.70 -0.65
N ASP A 14 -8.03 9.91 0.66
CA ASP A 14 -7.36 11.03 1.32
C ASP A 14 -5.92 10.68 1.78
N TYR A 15 -5.39 9.56 1.29
CA TYR A 15 -4.07 8.98 1.59
C TYR A 15 -3.91 8.43 3.00
N THR A 16 -4.96 8.36 3.83
CA THR A 16 -4.85 7.66 5.12
C THR A 16 -4.73 6.15 4.92
N ILE A 17 -4.07 5.51 5.88
CA ILE A 17 -4.05 4.06 6.03
C ILE A 17 -4.96 3.71 7.22
N PRO A 18 -6.28 3.51 7.03
CA PRO A 18 -7.20 3.24 8.15
C PRO A 18 -6.97 1.89 8.82
N TRP A 19 -6.29 0.95 8.15
CA TRP A 19 -5.96 -0.35 8.71
C TRP A 19 -4.71 -0.93 8.05
N ALA A 20 -3.92 -1.67 8.82
CA ALA A 20 -2.83 -2.49 8.31
C ALA A 20 -2.60 -3.69 9.23
N ASN A 21 -2.09 -4.79 8.69
CA ASN A 21 -1.74 -5.97 9.49
C ASN A 21 -0.45 -5.74 10.29
N ASP A 22 -0.18 -6.64 11.26
CA ASP A 22 1.00 -6.51 12.13
C ASP A 22 2.30 -6.60 11.36
N ALA A 23 2.37 -7.42 10.30
CA ALA A 23 3.53 -7.48 9.42
C ALA A 23 3.86 -6.10 8.84
N PHE A 24 2.86 -5.40 8.29
CA PHE A 24 3.02 -4.06 7.73
C PHE A 24 3.53 -3.08 8.79
N LYS A 25 2.91 -3.08 9.98
CA LYS A 25 3.30 -2.19 11.08
C LYS A 25 4.70 -2.49 11.61
N ASN A 26 5.12 -3.75 11.63
CA ASN A 26 6.47 -4.14 12.03
C ASN A 26 7.51 -3.64 11.02
N ARG A 27 7.18 -3.62 9.72
CA ARG A 27 8.10 -3.16 8.67
C ARG A 27 8.13 -1.64 8.51
N PHE A 28 6.98 -0.96 8.55
CA PHE A 28 6.86 0.47 8.23
C PHE A 28 6.53 1.37 9.43
N GLY A 29 6.26 0.78 10.60
CA GLY A 29 5.88 1.49 11.81
C GLY A 29 4.37 1.76 11.92
N PRO A 30 3.97 2.58 12.93
CA PRO A 30 2.56 2.90 13.17
C PRO A 30 1.95 3.73 12.05
N ILE A 31 0.63 3.57 11.87
CA ILE A 31 -0.15 4.16 10.78
C ILE A 31 -1.00 5.35 11.25
N GLU A 32 -1.22 5.48 12.56
CA GLU A 32 -2.14 6.44 13.16
C GLU A 32 -1.69 7.88 12.92
N GLY A 33 -2.57 8.68 12.33
CA GLY A 33 -2.32 10.10 12.03
C GLY A 33 -1.37 10.36 10.85
N ARG A 34 -0.93 9.31 10.14
CA ARG A 34 0.02 9.42 9.03
C ARG A 34 -0.63 9.06 7.69
N LYS A 35 -0.09 9.65 6.62
CA LYS A 35 -0.48 9.40 5.23
C LYS A 35 0.45 8.39 4.58
N CYS A 36 -0.02 7.71 3.54
CA CYS A 36 0.73 6.65 2.87
C CYS A 36 2.09 7.13 2.34
N PHE A 37 2.19 8.37 1.86
CA PHE A 37 3.44 8.93 1.34
C PHE A 37 4.45 9.25 2.45
N GLU A 38 4.00 9.47 3.69
CA GLU A 38 4.88 9.62 4.86
C GLU A 38 5.40 8.26 5.33
N ILE A 39 4.58 7.22 5.21
CA ILE A 39 4.89 5.87 5.71
C ILE A 39 5.76 5.09 4.71
N LEU A 40 5.34 5.06 3.44
CA LEU A 40 5.92 4.21 2.39
C LEU A 40 7.04 4.88 1.61
N HIS A 41 7.12 6.21 1.62
CA HIS A 41 8.02 6.95 0.76
C HIS A 41 8.87 8.01 1.48
N ASP A 42 8.68 8.19 2.79
CA ASP A 42 9.34 9.24 3.58
C ASP A 42 9.22 10.64 2.95
N ARG A 43 8.01 10.96 2.46
CA ARG A 43 7.70 12.24 1.82
C ARG A 43 6.74 13.05 2.69
N ASN A 44 6.69 14.36 2.42
CA ASN A 44 5.72 15.29 3.01
C ASN A 44 4.58 15.65 2.05
N SER A 45 4.54 15.04 0.87
CA SER A 45 3.51 15.28 -0.16
C SER A 45 3.21 14.02 -0.97
N PRO A 46 2.00 13.90 -1.57
CA PRO A 46 1.62 12.75 -2.38
C PRO A 46 2.55 12.51 -3.57
N CYS A 47 2.60 11.26 -4.03
CA CYS A 47 3.30 10.90 -5.25
C CYS A 47 2.72 11.65 -6.46
N ALA A 48 3.59 12.23 -7.30
CA ALA A 48 3.17 12.96 -8.50
C ALA A 48 2.30 12.11 -9.45
N LYS A 49 2.56 10.80 -9.50
CA LYS A 49 1.70 9.80 -10.13
C LYS A 49 1.62 8.61 -9.17
N CYS A 50 0.46 8.41 -8.54
CA CYS A 50 0.24 7.31 -7.61
C CYS A 50 -0.37 6.11 -8.37
N PRO A 51 0.36 4.99 -8.51
CA PRO A 51 -0.17 3.80 -9.20
C PRO A 51 -1.39 3.22 -8.49
N THR A 52 -1.40 3.23 -7.15
CA THR A 52 -2.51 2.77 -6.32
C THR A 52 -3.81 3.53 -6.63
N PHE A 53 -3.75 4.83 -6.97
CA PHE A 53 -4.93 5.61 -7.37
C PHE A 53 -5.47 5.29 -8.77
N LEU A 54 -4.68 4.62 -9.63
CA LEU A 54 -5.20 4.11 -10.90
C LEU A 54 -6.24 3.01 -10.66
N ALA A 55 -6.07 2.21 -9.60
CA ALA A 55 -7.05 1.17 -9.23
C ALA A 55 -8.40 1.79 -8.80
N PHE A 56 -8.38 2.93 -8.11
CA PHE A 56 -9.61 3.70 -7.83
C PHE A 56 -10.30 4.18 -9.12
N SER A 57 -9.53 4.73 -10.05
CA SER A 57 -10.09 5.32 -11.27
C SER A 57 -10.68 4.26 -12.21
N ASN A 58 -9.96 3.14 -12.37
CA ASN A 58 -10.29 2.14 -13.38
C ASN A 58 -11.17 1.00 -12.84
N HIS A 59 -11.37 0.91 -11.51
CA HIS A 59 -12.09 -0.20 -10.87
C HIS A 59 -11.54 -1.58 -11.28
N GLN A 60 -10.23 -1.67 -11.47
CA GLN A 60 -9.52 -2.89 -11.85
C GLN A 60 -8.32 -3.08 -10.92
N PRO A 61 -7.97 -4.34 -10.59
CA PRO A 61 -6.75 -4.62 -9.86
C PRO A 61 -5.50 -4.09 -10.58
N VAL A 62 -4.54 -3.60 -9.82
CA VAL A 62 -3.22 -3.19 -10.32
C VAL A 62 -2.16 -4.06 -9.67
N ILE A 63 -1.43 -4.81 -10.49
CA ILE A 63 -0.27 -5.61 -10.06
C ILE A 63 0.99 -4.92 -10.56
N ARG A 64 1.95 -4.67 -9.66
CA ARG A 64 3.24 -4.06 -10.03
C ARG A 64 4.37 -4.47 -9.11
N GLU A 65 5.58 -4.43 -9.64
CA GLU A 65 6.79 -4.39 -8.83
C GLU A 65 6.98 -2.99 -8.24
N TRP A 66 7.32 -2.91 -6.96
CA TRP A 66 7.66 -1.69 -6.25
C TRP A 66 9.01 -1.84 -5.57
N VAL A 67 10.00 -1.12 -6.10
CA VAL A 67 11.34 -1.04 -5.55
C VAL A 67 11.38 0.05 -4.49
N LEU A 68 11.62 -0.33 -3.24
CA LEU A 68 11.77 0.60 -2.13
C LEU A 68 13.23 1.06 -1.97
N SER A 69 14.16 0.12 -2.12
CA SER A 69 15.61 0.33 -2.05
C SER A 69 16.35 -0.65 -2.97
N GLU A 70 17.68 -0.58 -3.04
CA GLU A 70 18.48 -1.53 -3.82
C GLU A 70 18.33 -2.99 -3.34
N GLU A 71 17.95 -3.18 -2.08
CA GLU A 71 17.86 -4.48 -1.42
C GLU A 71 16.41 -4.94 -1.19
N GLU A 72 15.42 -4.06 -1.37
CA GLU A 72 14.03 -4.33 -1.00
C GLU A 72 13.07 -4.03 -2.15
N THR A 73 12.44 -5.09 -2.65
CA THR A 73 11.45 -5.06 -3.71
C THR A 73 10.20 -5.82 -3.29
N TYR A 74 9.04 -5.28 -3.64
CA TYR A 74 7.75 -5.88 -3.35
C TYR A 74 6.96 -6.07 -4.64
N MET A 75 6.30 -7.21 -4.78
CA MET A 75 5.16 -7.34 -5.68
C MET A 75 3.93 -6.82 -4.94
N THR A 76 3.31 -5.79 -5.51
CA THR A 76 2.12 -5.17 -4.95
C THR A 76 0.89 -5.55 -5.76
N VAL A 77 -0.16 -5.98 -5.08
CA VAL A 77 -1.48 -6.25 -5.66
C VAL A 77 -2.47 -5.31 -5.01
N VAL A 78 -2.98 -4.35 -5.78
CA VAL A 78 -3.93 -3.32 -5.34
C VAL A 78 -5.31 -3.64 -5.86
N GLU A 79 -6.28 -3.79 -4.97
CA GLU A 79 -7.66 -4.11 -5.33
C GLU A 79 -8.64 -3.12 -4.67
N PRO A 80 -9.59 -2.54 -5.43
CA PRO A 80 -10.66 -1.75 -4.84
C PRO A 80 -11.62 -2.64 -4.04
N LEU A 81 -11.98 -2.19 -2.84
CA LEU A 81 -13.03 -2.87 -2.09
C LEU A 81 -14.40 -2.66 -2.77
N PRO A 82 -15.26 -3.67 -2.82
CA PRO A 82 -16.59 -3.55 -3.40
C PRO A 82 -17.50 -2.65 -2.54
N ASN A 83 -18.33 -1.84 -3.21
CA ASN A 83 -19.46 -1.04 -2.68
C ASN A 83 -19.15 0.03 -1.61
N GLU A 84 -19.44 1.30 -1.96
CA GLU A 84 -19.60 2.51 -1.11
C GLU A 84 -18.45 2.92 -0.16
N VAL A 85 -17.46 2.07 0.04
CA VAL A 85 -16.29 2.34 0.88
C VAL A 85 -15.13 2.72 -0.03
N PRO A 86 -14.66 3.98 -0.05
CA PRO A 86 -13.61 4.43 -0.96
C PRO A 86 -12.22 4.00 -0.47
N LEU A 87 -12.03 2.69 -0.33
CA LEU A 87 -10.80 2.05 0.11
C LEU A 87 -10.28 1.07 -0.94
N LEU A 88 -8.96 0.95 -0.98
CA LEU A 88 -8.24 -0.13 -1.66
C LEU A 88 -7.59 -1.02 -0.61
N ILE A 89 -7.44 -2.30 -0.92
CA ILE A 89 -6.52 -3.19 -0.23
C ILE A 89 -5.25 -3.34 -1.08
N GLU A 90 -4.08 -3.21 -0.46
CA GLU A 90 -2.79 -3.44 -1.11
C GLU A 90 -2.03 -4.52 -0.36
N HIS A 91 -1.83 -5.66 -1.03
CA HIS A 91 -0.98 -6.76 -0.59
C HIS A 91 0.43 -6.52 -1.13
N MET A 92 1.45 -6.63 -0.28
CA MET A 92 2.85 -6.44 -0.66
C MET A 92 3.61 -7.71 -0.28
N ILE A 93 4.15 -8.37 -1.29
CA ILE A 93 4.85 -9.66 -1.18
C ILE A 93 6.32 -9.39 -1.45
N GLU A 94 7.16 -9.62 -0.46
CA GLU A 94 8.61 -9.49 -0.55
C GLU A 94 9.21 -10.74 -1.23
N TYR A 95 10.15 -10.56 -2.17
CA TYR A 95 10.87 -11.65 -2.83
C TYR A 95 12.26 -11.22 -3.31
#